data_AF-A0A970E4P5-F1
#
_entry.id   AF-A0A970E4P5-F1
#
_cell.length_a   1.000
_cell.length_b   1.000
_cell.length_c   1.000
_cell.angle_alpha   90.00
_cell.angle_beta   90.00
_cell.angle_gamma   90.00
#
_symmetry.space_group_name_H-M   'P 1'
#
loop_
_entity.id
_entity.type
_entity.pdbx_description
1 polymer ?
#
loop_
_entity_poly.entity_id
_entity_poly.type
_entity_poly.pdbx_seq_one_letter_code
_entity_poly.pdbx_strand_id
1 'polypeptide(L)'
;MRFILIFDLLFEIFTWVLVARFLLSWIPTVNYYHPVVRFIYRVTDFVVQPFRGIIPPMGGIDFSPLIMFLALRLGYSLLRRILVILVLQWAWGG
;
A
#
# COMPACT_ATOMS: atom_id res chain seq x y z
N MET A 1 16.79 -15.62 -6.33
CA MET A 1 16.80 -14.77 -5.11
C MET A 1 16.67 -13.27 -5.37
N ARG A 2 17.39 -12.67 -6.33
CA ARG A 2 17.38 -11.19 -6.56
C ARG A 2 16.00 -10.61 -6.91
N PHE A 3 15.16 -11.37 -7.62
CA PHE A 3 13.79 -10.96 -7.95
C PHE A 3 12.91 -10.73 -6.71
N ILE A 4 13.07 -11.56 -5.67
CA ILE A 4 12.32 -11.41 -4.41
C ILE A 4 12.71 -10.11 -3.72
N LEU A 5 14.00 -9.73 -3.75
CA LEU A 5 14.47 -8.47 -3.17
C LEU A 5 13.90 -7.25 -3.88
N ILE A 6 13.82 -7.29 -5.21
CA ILE A 6 13.22 -6.18 -5.99
C ILE A 6 11.72 -6.09 -5.70
N PHE A 7 11.03 -7.22 -5.65
CA PHE A 7 9.61 -7.26 -5.30
C PHE A 7 9.37 -6.70 -3.90
N ASP A 8 10.16 -7.13 -2.91
CA ASP A 8 10.06 -6.68 -1.53
C ASP A 8 10.31 -5.15 -1.44
N LEU A 9 11.33 -4.65 -2.15
CA LEU A 9 11.64 -3.22 -2.21
C LEU A 9 10.51 -2.39 -2.83
N LEU A 10 9.95 -2.83 -3.95
CA LEU A 10 8.85 -2.13 -4.63
C LEU A 10 7.61 -2.06 -3.74
N PHE A 11 7.31 -3.16 -3.03
CA PHE A 11 6.19 -3.19 -2.08
C PHE A 11 6.41 -2.23 -0.90
N GLU A 12 7.64 -2.17 -0.37
CA GLU A 12 7.99 -1.27 0.72
C GLU A 12 7.89 0.21 0.30
N ILE A 13 8.40 0.56 -0.89
CA ILE A 13 8.25 1.89 -1.47
C ILE A 13 6.76 2.25 -1.61
N PHE A 14 5.95 1.35 -2.16
CA PHE A 14 4.51 1.58 -2.31
C PHE A 14 3.81 1.79 -0.96
N THR A 15 4.22 1.02 0.06
CA THR A 15 3.72 1.16 1.43
C THR A 15 4.04 2.55 1.99
N TRP A 16 5.27 3.04 1.79
CA TRP A 16 5.64 4.40 2.21
C TRP A 16 4.87 5.49 1.46
N VAL A 17 4.56 5.30 0.17
CA VAL A 17 3.71 6.23 -0.59
C VAL A 17 2.29 6.29 -0.02
N LEU A 18 1.73 5.15 0.41
CA LEU A 18 0.44 5.11 1.08
C LEU A 18 0.46 5.77 2.45
N VAL A 19 1.52 5.57 3.23
CA VAL A 19 1.73 6.30 4.50
C VAL A 19 1.81 7.80 4.24
N ALA A 20 2.52 8.23 3.19
CA ALA A 20 2.54 9.65 2.81
C ALA A 20 1.14 10.17 2.43
N ARG A 21 0.36 9.44 1.62
CA ARG A 21 -1.05 9.80 1.32
C ARG A 21 -1.88 9.95 2.58
N PHE A 22 -1.72 9.03 3.51
CA PHE A 22 -2.42 9.06 4.79
C PHE A 22 -2.07 10.31 5.59
N LEU A 23 -0.79 10.59 5.79
CA LEU A 23 -0.35 11.78 6.51
C LEU A 23 -0.83 13.07 5.83
N LEU A 24 -0.81 13.12 4.49
CA LEU A 24 -1.33 14.25 3.71
C LEU A 24 -2.84 14.46 3.94
N SER A 25 -3.62 13.38 4.11
CA SER A 25 -5.06 13.46 4.37
C SER A 25 -5.41 14.09 5.73
N TRP A 26 -4.47 14.07 6.67
CA TRP A 26 -4.63 14.70 7.98
C TRP A 26 -4.24 16.17 8.00
N ILE A 27 -3.64 16.70 6.93
CA ILE A 27 -3.25 18.10 6.83
C ILE A 27 -4.39 18.86 6.15
N PRO A 28 -5.19 19.67 6.88
CA PRO A 28 -6.36 20.32 6.28
C PRO A 28 -6.00 21.36 5.22
N THR A 29 -4.79 21.91 5.30
CA THR A 29 -4.26 22.97 4.43
C THR A 29 -3.44 22.45 3.26
N VAL A 30 -3.44 21.14 3.01
CA VAL A 30 -2.59 20.55 1.96
C VAL A 30 -3.01 21.04 0.56
N ASN A 31 -2.03 21.39 -0.28
CA ASN A 31 -2.29 21.78 -1.66
C ASN A 31 -2.35 20.55 -2.58
N TYR A 32 -3.56 20.07 -2.86
CA TYR A 32 -3.80 18.92 -3.74
C TYR A 32 -3.40 19.15 -5.22
N TYR A 33 -3.18 20.38 -5.65
CA TYR A 33 -2.70 20.67 -7.01
C TYR A 33 -1.20 20.45 -7.17
N HIS A 34 -0.45 20.37 -6.07
CA HIS A 34 0.99 20.14 -6.09
C HIS A 34 1.34 18.81 -6.81
N PRO A 35 2.30 18.79 -7.75
CA PRO A 35 2.58 17.61 -8.58
C PRO A 35 2.86 16.34 -7.77
N VAL A 36 3.61 16.45 -6.67
CA VAL A 36 3.93 15.31 -5.79
C VAL A 36 2.69 14.77 -5.09
N VAL A 37 1.82 15.64 -4.59
CA VAL A 37 0.57 15.21 -3.94
C VAL A 37 -0.33 14.53 -4.96
N ARG A 38 -0.49 15.12 -6.15
CA ARG A 38 -1.26 14.52 -7.24
C ARG A 38 -0.71 13.16 -7.67
N PHE A 39 0.62 13.03 -7.74
CA PHE A 39 1.28 11.77 -8.06
C PHE A 39 0.94 10.70 -7.01
N ILE A 40 1.14 11.01 -5.72
CA ILE A 40 0.83 10.11 -4.60
C ILE A 40 -0.62 9.63 -4.69
N TYR A 41 -1.58 10.55 -4.83
CA TYR A 41 -2.99 10.17 -4.91
C TYR A 41 -3.30 9.32 -6.15
N ARG A 42 -2.73 9.66 -7.32
CA ARG A 42 -2.95 8.92 -8.56
C ARG A 42 -2.43 7.48 -8.48
N VAL A 43 -1.21 7.28 -7.97
CA VAL A 43 -0.60 5.95 -7.93
C VAL A 43 -1.21 5.05 -6.86
N THR A 44 -1.81 5.61 -5.81
CA THR A 44 -2.45 4.79 -4.78
C THR A 44 -3.96 4.67 -4.93
N ASP A 45 -4.61 5.44 -5.82
CA ASP A 45 -6.08 5.52 -5.85
C ASP A 45 -6.74 4.18 -6.14
N PHE A 46 -6.15 3.36 -7.03
CA PHE A 46 -6.70 2.06 -7.39
C PHE A 46 -6.80 1.09 -6.19
N VAL A 47 -5.87 1.21 -5.23
CA VAL A 47 -5.90 0.44 -3.98
C VAL A 47 -6.84 1.07 -2.98
N VAL A 48 -6.89 2.41 -2.94
CA VAL A 48 -7.61 3.13 -1.90
C VAL A 48 -9.11 3.21 -2.15
N GLN A 49 -9.52 3.39 -3.41
CA GLN A 49 -10.91 3.59 -3.81
C GLN A 49 -11.87 2.50 -3.32
N PRO A 50 -11.57 1.20 -3.42
CA PRO A 50 -12.48 0.14 -2.95
C PRO A 50 -12.79 0.21 -1.45
N PHE A 51 -11.91 0.82 -0.66
CA PHE A 51 -12.08 0.94 0.79
C PHE A 51 -12.66 2.29 1.21
N ARG A 52 -12.89 3.20 0.26
CA ARG A 52 -13.41 4.54 0.55
C ARG A 52 -14.86 4.44 1.06
N GLY A 53 -15.12 4.98 2.24
CA GLY A 53 -16.45 4.98 2.85
C GLY A 53 -16.82 3.69 3.59
N ILE A 54 -15.91 2.73 3.73
CA ILE A 54 -16.13 1.56 4.60
C ILE A 54 -16.21 2.00 6.07
N ILE A 55 -15.39 2.98 6.46
CA ILE A 55 -15.40 3.54 7.82
C ILE A 55 -16.00 4.95 7.74
N PRO A 56 -17.10 5.22 8.47
CA PRO A 56 -17.57 6.58 8.67
C PRO A 56 -16.48 7.40 9.38
N PRO A 57 -16.22 8.65 8.98
CA PRO A 57 -15.26 9.50 9.70
C PRO A 57 -15.70 9.65 11.17
N MET A 58 -14.91 9.11 12.10
CA MET A 58 -15.20 9.18 13.54
C MET A 58 -14.52 10.43 14.12
N GLY A 59 -15.31 11.41 14.53
CA GLY A 59 -14.78 12.65 15.12
C GLY A 59 -13.96 13.51 14.14
N GLY A 60 -14.20 13.38 12.83
CA GLY A 60 -13.44 14.09 11.79
C GLY A 60 -12.08 13.47 11.44
N ILE A 61 -11.70 12.35 12.08
CA ILE A 61 -10.46 11.62 11.82
C ILE A 61 -10.78 10.38 10.98
N ASP A 62 -10.09 10.24 9.85
CA ASP A 62 -10.19 9.08 8.98
C ASP A 62 -9.25 7.96 9.45
N PHE A 63 -9.82 6.88 9.98
CA PHE A 63 -9.10 5.66 10.38
C PHE A 63 -8.97 4.62 9.27
N SER A 64 -9.60 4.84 8.11
CA SER A 64 -9.50 3.97 6.93
C SER A 64 -8.05 3.63 6.55
N PRO A 65 -7.07 4.53 6.72
CA PRO A 65 -5.69 4.25 6.36
C PRO A 65 -4.98 3.26 7.29
N LEU A 66 -5.38 3.15 8.56
CA LEU A 66 -4.87 2.09 9.46
C LEU A 66 -5.35 0.71 8.98
N ILE A 67 -6.64 0.61 8.61
CA ILE A 67 -7.21 -0.62 8.06
C ILE A 67 -6.56 -0.96 6.71
N MET A 68 -6.34 0.04 5.84
CA MET A 68 -5.61 -0.12 4.58
C MET A 68 -4.22 -0.70 4.80
N PHE A 69 -3.45 -0.13 5.74
CA PHE A 69 -2.10 -0.58 6.06
C PHE A 69 -2.09 -2.03 6.54
N LEU A 70 -3.02 -2.39 7.42
CA LEU A 70 -3.15 -3.76 7.91
C LEU A 70 -3.52 -4.73 6.78
N ALA A 71 -4.51 -4.39 5.96
CA ALA A 71 -4.95 -5.20 4.82
C ALA A 71 -3.81 -5.44 3.82
N LEU A 72 -3.05 -4.40 3.50
CA LEU A 72 -1.89 -4.50 2.61
C LEU A 72 -0.78 -5.37 3.18
N ARG A 73 -0.47 -5.21 4.47
CA ARG A 73 0.59 -6.02 5.11
C ARG A 73 0.21 -7.50 5.13
N LEU A 74 -1.05 -7.81 5.39
CA LEU A 74 -1.56 -9.18 5.34
C LEU A 74 -1.50 -9.73 3.92
N GLY A 75 -2.05 -9.03 2.93
CA GLY A 75 -2.04 -9.45 1.53
C GLY A 75 -0.63 -9.70 0.99
N TYR A 76 0.31 -8.80 1.30
CA TYR A 76 1.71 -8.96 0.92
C TYR A 76 2.38 -10.17 1.57
N SER A 77 2.12 -10.41 2.86
CA SER A 77 2.70 -11.57 3.54
C SER A 77 2.30 -12.90 2.88
N LEU A 78 1.06 -12.99 2.39
CA LEU A 78 0.55 -14.16 1.68
C LEU A 78 1.15 -14.26 0.28
N LEU A 79 1.14 -13.16 -0.47
CA LEU A 79 1.67 -13.11 -1.83
C LEU A 79 3.17 -13.48 -1.84
N ARG A 80 3.96 -12.90 -0.92
CA ARG A 80 5.38 -13.20 -0.77
C ARG A 80 5.63 -14.67 -0.43
N ARG A 81 4.83 -15.25 0.47
CA ARG A 81 4.93 -16.69 0.81
C ARG A 81 4.67 -17.57 -0.41
N ILE A 82 3.63 -17.29 -1.19
CA ILE A 82 3.32 -18.03 -2.43
C ILE A 82 4.48 -17.90 -3.41
N LEU A 83 4.98 -16.67 -3.63
CA LEU A 83 6.11 -16.40 -4.53
C LEU A 83 7.36 -17.20 -4.14
N VAL A 84 7.68 -17.25 -2.85
CA VAL A 84 8.81 -18.04 -2.33
C VAL A 84 8.57 -19.54 -2.55
N ILE A 85 7.38 -20.05 -2.23
CA ILE A 85 7.05 -21.47 -2.42
C ILE A 85 7.19 -21.87 -3.89
N LEU A 86 6.64 -21.08 -4.82
CA LEU A 86 6.74 -21.35 -6.25
C LEU A 86 8.21 -21.37 -6.73
N VAL A 87 9.02 -20.41 -6.27
CA VAL A 87 10.45 -20.37 -6.60
C VAL A 87 11.19 -21.58 -6.04
N LEU A 88 10.88 -22.00 -4.82
CA LEU A 88 11.50 -23.18 -4.20
C LEU A 88 11.07 -24.48 -4.89
N GLN A 89 9.79 -24.62 -5.23
CA GLN A 89 9.28 -25.77 -5.98
C GLN A 89 9.94 -25.87 -7.35
N TRP A 90 10.10 -24.75 -8.07
CA TRP A 90 10.82 -24.74 -9.33
C TRP A 90 12.32 -25.06 -9.17
N ALA A 91 12.96 -24.58 -8.10
CA ALA A 91 14.39 -24.79 -7.85
C ALA A 91 14.74 -26.22 -7.40
N TRP A 92 13.80 -26.95 -6.78
CA TRP A 92 14.00 -28.30 -6.25
C TRP A 92 13.20 -29.39 -6.98
N GLY A 93 12.30 -29.01 -7.89
CA GLY A 93 11.40 -29.92 -8.63
C GLY A 93 11.82 -30.20 -10.07
N GLY A 94 13.03 -29.81 -10.46
CA GLY A 94 13.64 -30.10 -11.77
C GLY A 94 14.82 -31.06 -11.65
#